data_AF-A0A8J2IUG5-F1
#
_entry.id   AF-A0A8J2IUG5-F1
#
_cell.length_a   1.000
_cell.length_b   1.000
_cell.length_c   1.000
_cell.angle_alpha   90.00
_cell.angle_beta   90.00
_cell.angle_gamma   90.00
#
_symmetry.space_group_name_H-M   'P 1'
#
loop_
_entity.id
_entity.type
_entity.pdbx_description
1 polymer ?
#
loop_
_entity_poly.entity_id
_entity_poly.type
_entity_poly.pdbx_seq_one_letter_code
_entity_poly.pdbx_strand_id
1 'polypeptide(L)'
;MRSQTLLAALALIEFGAAGPCKPSSRSTASSAFLASSVPTADPVETSTTVQNYQTTVKSRSVTLSIETVTDSTANGVSSVPTIDVSEMSANVKNEETIVSLSATLSVIKKEKRIASAWEQNLNTSQRMANNSKRVTMPRLAQVLFAAGATLIGLTSAQCNLTPTASIATADGVEQKLLRTGLQRPRHLVVDTEGNLLIAESGNKGVRRVVLDDGKDLDVCIDSDDALISDADLNHGIALTADGKTILVSSPSEVYAYDYDASKGSVGSRRTVITGMDGSATHSTRTLTIPLAGNPNLLLVAGGSDGNLDAATVDKNVVRSQVRVFNIDELLSADAPLDYGKASLLGWGLRNSVGWAEDPSTGYIWSVENSVDNLYRGDVDIHNSNPGEEFNFHGLPNDTSSAQYGANYGYPGCFAIYDTTNVKDYPGGAEVGKQMAATPRGETDLGFTDEECQEKQAPRITFGSHLAPLDVKFRDGSAAYISFHGSWNRNPGDGYRVSKVDFANGEPVSSSKDGKAEVPLMWNTDNTKCPSGCFRPAGLAFDKAGRLFMTSDSTGELYVLTGV
;
A
#
# COMPACT_ATOMS: atom_id res chain seq x y z
N MET A 1 56.94 -21.82 -0.85
CA MET A 1 56.99 -22.53 0.45
C MET A 1 55.55 -22.52 0.99
N ARG A 2 54.68 -23.48 0.67
CA ARG A 2 54.46 -24.80 1.32
C ARG A 2 54.45 -24.74 2.85
N SER A 3 53.25 -24.77 3.45
CA SER A 3 52.75 -25.74 4.46
C SER A 3 51.56 -25.09 5.19
N GLN A 4 50.29 -25.49 5.07
CA GLN A 4 49.60 -26.76 5.33
C GLN A 4 49.62 -27.24 6.82
N THR A 5 48.39 -27.28 7.37
CA THR A 5 47.79 -28.35 8.21
C THR A 5 47.96 -28.30 9.73
N LEU A 6 46.84 -28.25 10.48
CA LEU A 6 46.46 -29.37 11.37
C LEU A 6 44.97 -29.38 11.76
N LEU A 7 44.38 -30.57 11.56
CA LEU A 7 43.10 -31.09 12.01
C LEU A 7 43.28 -31.81 13.37
N ALA A 8 42.17 -31.98 14.12
CA ALA A 8 41.78 -33.10 15.00
C ALA A 8 41.11 -32.56 16.28
N ALA A 9 39.81 -32.73 16.55
CA ALA A 9 39.00 -33.94 16.69
C ALA A 9 39.52 -34.91 17.76
N LEU A 10 38.87 -34.91 18.92
CA LEU A 10 38.93 -35.98 19.92
C LEU A 10 37.65 -36.81 19.82
N ALA A 11 37.82 -38.08 19.45
CA ALA A 11 36.83 -39.15 19.52
C ALA A 11 36.82 -39.75 20.95
N LEU A 12 35.78 -40.51 21.35
CA LEU A 12 35.74 -41.99 21.56
C LEU A 12 34.76 -42.22 22.76
N ILE A 13 33.85 -43.19 22.92
CA ILE A 13 33.68 -44.61 22.49
C ILE A 13 32.18 -44.99 22.66
N GLU A 14 31.48 -45.54 21.64
CA GLU A 14 31.13 -46.98 21.33
C GLU A 14 30.31 -47.74 22.41
N PHE A 15 29.44 -48.75 22.18
CA PHE A 15 29.04 -49.71 21.12
C PHE A 15 27.56 -50.07 21.41
N GLY A 16 26.65 -50.57 20.56
CA GLY A 16 26.60 -51.41 19.34
C GLY A 16 25.24 -52.17 19.42
N ALA A 17 24.72 -53.00 18.51
CA ALA A 17 24.75 -53.21 17.07
C ALA A 17 23.68 -54.31 16.78
N ALA A 18 23.23 -54.39 15.51
CA ALA A 18 22.45 -55.47 14.87
C ALA A 18 20.95 -55.62 15.24
N GLY A 19 19.99 -55.83 14.34
CA GLY A 19 19.94 -56.09 12.90
C GLY A 19 18.51 -56.60 12.53
N PRO A 20 18.06 -56.57 11.27
CA PRO A 20 16.63 -56.57 10.90
C PRO A 20 16.13 -57.90 10.29
N CYS A 21 14.80 -58.12 10.25
CA CYS A 21 14.16 -59.13 9.38
C CYS A 21 12.69 -58.78 9.02
N LYS A 22 12.29 -59.22 7.82
CA LYS A 22 11.09 -58.89 7.02
C LYS A 22 10.01 -60.04 7.09
N PRO A 23 8.88 -60.07 6.32
CA PRO A 23 7.52 -60.31 6.82
C PRO A 23 6.84 -61.66 6.41
N SER A 24 5.66 -61.98 6.98
CA SER A 24 4.72 -63.05 6.55
C SER A 24 3.28 -62.77 7.06
N SER A 25 2.25 -62.54 6.21
CA SER A 25 1.25 -63.46 5.61
C SER A 25 0.12 -64.03 6.51
N ARG A 26 -1.13 -63.71 6.11
CA ARG A 26 -2.43 -64.47 6.17
C ARG A 26 -3.00 -65.00 7.50
N SER A 27 -4.23 -64.55 7.85
CA SER A 27 -5.52 -65.27 7.67
C SER A 27 -6.60 -64.96 8.74
N THR A 28 -7.78 -64.56 8.25
CA THR A 28 -9.18 -64.87 8.65
C THR A 28 -9.57 -65.18 10.10
N ALA A 29 -10.58 -64.45 10.62
CA ALA A 29 -11.84 -65.03 11.12
C ALA A 29 -12.93 -63.97 11.34
N SER A 30 -14.11 -64.25 10.82
CA SER A 30 -15.38 -63.51 10.93
C SER A 30 -16.05 -63.63 12.31
N SER A 31 -16.93 -62.68 12.63
CA SER A 31 -18.24 -62.95 13.26
C SER A 31 -19.17 -61.76 13.05
N ALA A 32 -20.24 -61.98 12.29
CA ALA A 32 -21.39 -61.10 12.15
C ALA A 32 -22.42 -61.42 13.23
N PHE A 33 -23.22 -60.44 13.65
CA PHE A 33 -24.61 -60.69 14.03
C PHE A 33 -25.54 -59.58 13.52
N LEU A 34 -26.70 -60.05 13.06
CA LEU A 34 -27.71 -59.42 12.24
C LEU A 34 -28.64 -58.47 13.00
N ALA A 35 -29.25 -57.61 12.18
CA ALA A 35 -30.36 -56.71 12.46
C ALA A 35 -31.68 -57.41 12.85
N SER A 36 -32.57 -56.65 13.48
CA SER A 36 -34.02 -56.76 13.25
C SER A 36 -34.71 -55.41 13.43
N SER A 37 -35.72 -55.20 12.60
CA SER A 37 -36.35 -53.94 12.19
C SER A 37 -37.85 -53.87 12.58
N VAL A 38 -38.33 -52.63 12.88
CA VAL A 38 -39.65 -52.02 12.46
C VAL A 38 -40.92 -52.49 13.24
N PRO A 39 -42.05 -51.71 13.42
CA PRO A 39 -42.55 -50.54 12.66
C PRO A 39 -43.13 -49.28 13.38
N THR A 40 -43.13 -48.17 12.62
CA THR A 40 -44.07 -47.05 12.40
C THR A 40 -45.27 -46.74 13.32
N ALA A 41 -45.46 -45.45 13.65
CA ALA A 41 -46.73 -44.70 13.50
C ALA A 41 -46.52 -43.17 13.62
N ASP A 42 -47.07 -42.42 12.67
CA ASP A 42 -47.39 -40.97 12.63
C ASP A 42 -48.91 -40.86 12.31
N PRO A 43 -49.62 -39.70 12.32
CA PRO A 43 -49.37 -38.36 12.90
C PRO A 43 -50.64 -37.77 13.63
N VAL A 44 -50.55 -36.55 14.21
CA VAL A 44 -51.73 -35.66 14.41
C VAL A 44 -51.36 -34.21 14.07
N GLU A 45 -52.18 -33.64 13.18
CA GLU A 45 -52.19 -32.25 12.71
C GLU A 45 -52.76 -31.27 13.75
N THR A 46 -52.27 -30.03 13.71
CA THR A 46 -53.14 -28.85 13.87
C THR A 46 -52.80 -27.82 12.80
N SER A 47 -53.82 -27.49 12.02
CA SER A 47 -53.85 -26.58 10.88
C SER A 47 -53.83 -25.10 11.27
N THR A 48 -53.21 -24.26 10.46
CA THR A 48 -53.80 -22.95 10.10
C THR A 48 -53.44 -22.63 8.64
N THR A 49 -54.48 -22.51 7.83
CA THR A 49 -54.47 -22.23 6.38
C THR A 49 -54.40 -20.72 6.12
N VAL A 50 -54.13 -20.35 4.85
CA VAL A 50 -54.49 -19.11 4.11
C VAL A 50 -53.26 -18.21 3.85
N GLN A 51 -52.91 -17.77 2.63
CA GLN A 51 -53.42 -17.92 1.26
C GLN A 51 -52.28 -17.51 0.30
N ASN A 52 -52.18 -18.16 -0.85
CA ASN A 52 -51.39 -17.66 -1.98
C ASN A 52 -52.02 -16.35 -2.50
N TYR A 53 -51.29 -15.23 -2.40
CA TYR A 53 -51.53 -14.07 -3.24
C TYR A 53 -50.40 -13.97 -4.27
N GLN A 54 -50.74 -14.29 -5.53
CA GLN A 54 -50.04 -13.67 -6.66
C GLN A 54 -50.38 -12.18 -6.64
N THR A 55 -49.37 -11.34 -6.45
CA THR A 55 -49.49 -9.90 -6.73
C THR A 55 -48.54 -9.52 -7.85
N THR A 56 -49.13 -9.33 -9.03
CA THR A 56 -48.56 -8.63 -10.18
C THR A 56 -48.10 -7.24 -9.74
N VAL A 57 -46.80 -6.98 -9.73
CA VAL A 57 -46.28 -5.63 -9.51
C VAL A 57 -46.42 -4.85 -10.82
N LYS A 58 -47.50 -4.05 -10.93
CA LYS A 58 -47.56 -2.94 -11.88
C LYS A 58 -46.70 -1.80 -11.35
N SER A 59 -45.75 -1.38 -12.18
CA SER A 59 -44.87 -0.21 -12.00
C SER A 59 -45.63 1.02 -11.45
N ARG A 60 -45.15 1.60 -10.36
CA ARG A 60 -45.48 2.98 -9.96
C ARG A 60 -44.25 3.85 -10.22
N SER A 61 -44.35 4.72 -11.22
CA SER A 61 -43.45 5.86 -11.41
C SER A 61 -43.75 6.93 -10.35
N VAL A 62 -42.71 7.52 -9.76
CA VAL A 62 -42.80 8.73 -8.94
C VAL A 62 -42.17 9.85 -9.76
N THR A 63 -42.95 10.88 -10.09
CA THR A 63 -42.47 12.09 -10.78
C THR A 63 -42.23 13.18 -9.74
N LEU A 64 -41.02 13.74 -9.72
CA LEU A 64 -40.65 14.91 -8.91
C LEU A 64 -40.59 16.13 -9.85
N SER A 65 -41.48 17.11 -9.63
CA SER A 65 -41.44 18.40 -10.31
C SER A 65 -40.76 19.42 -9.40
N ILE A 66 -39.73 20.11 -9.89
CA ILE A 66 -39.09 21.24 -9.21
C ILE A 66 -39.44 22.50 -10.00
N GLU A 67 -40.21 23.42 -9.40
CA GLU A 67 -40.41 24.77 -9.94
C GLU A 67 -39.23 25.66 -9.52
N THR A 68 -38.54 26.24 -10.50
CA THR A 68 -37.57 27.32 -10.29
C THR A 68 -38.28 28.67 -10.29
N VAL A 69 -38.20 29.39 -9.16
CA VAL A 69 -38.56 30.81 -9.09
C VAL A 69 -37.31 31.64 -9.43
N THR A 70 -37.36 32.37 -10.55
CA THR A 70 -36.36 33.40 -10.89
C THR A 70 -36.85 34.75 -10.40
N ASP A 71 -36.07 35.44 -9.57
CA ASP A 71 -36.18 36.89 -9.39
C ASP A 71 -35.01 37.56 -10.13
N SER A 72 -35.34 38.54 -10.96
CA SER A 72 -34.44 39.19 -11.90
C SER A 72 -34.36 40.67 -11.56
N THR A 73 -33.17 41.20 -11.26
CA THR A 73 -32.73 42.53 -11.71
C THR A 73 -31.21 42.75 -11.52
N ALA A 74 -30.53 42.93 -12.66
CA ALA A 74 -29.38 43.82 -12.97
C ALA A 74 -28.16 43.90 -12.00
N ASN A 75 -26.89 43.86 -12.40
CA ASN A 75 -26.18 43.92 -13.69
C ASN A 75 -24.71 43.49 -13.45
N GLY A 76 -24.09 42.75 -14.38
CA GLY A 76 -22.64 42.89 -14.63
C GLY A 76 -21.77 41.62 -14.71
N VAL A 77 -21.70 41.01 -15.91
CA VAL A 77 -20.51 40.42 -16.57
C VAL A 77 -19.99 39.00 -16.18
N SER A 78 -20.24 38.07 -17.11
CA SER A 78 -19.35 37.01 -17.70
C SER A 78 -19.13 35.63 -17.04
N SER A 79 -19.89 34.66 -17.57
CA SER A 79 -19.57 33.27 -17.98
C SER A 79 -19.10 32.20 -16.96
N VAL A 80 -20.01 31.26 -16.65
CA VAL A 80 -19.74 29.87 -16.22
C VAL A 80 -20.55 28.94 -17.13
N PRO A 81 -20.06 27.75 -17.55
CA PRO A 81 -20.79 26.88 -18.48
C PRO A 81 -21.97 26.16 -17.81
N THR A 82 -23.07 26.06 -18.55
CA THR A 82 -24.26 25.25 -18.25
C THR A 82 -24.01 23.77 -18.54
N ILE A 83 -24.38 22.87 -17.62
CA ILE A 83 -24.45 21.41 -17.88
C ILE A 83 -25.92 21.06 -18.10
N ASP A 84 -26.21 20.53 -19.29
CA ASP A 84 -27.50 19.92 -19.64
C ASP A 84 -27.52 18.48 -19.10
N VAL A 85 -28.57 18.13 -18.35
CA VAL A 85 -28.76 16.77 -17.82
C VAL A 85 -30.15 16.30 -18.26
N SER A 86 -30.25 15.91 -19.52
CA SER A 86 -31.36 15.09 -19.99
C SER A 86 -30.87 13.66 -20.20
N GLU A 87 -31.58 12.72 -19.54
CA GLU A 87 -31.46 11.26 -19.62
C GLU A 87 -30.43 10.55 -18.71
N MET A 88 -30.84 10.30 -17.46
CA MET A 88 -30.50 9.04 -16.78
C MET A 88 -31.80 8.44 -16.21
N SER A 89 -32.30 7.38 -16.85
CA SER A 89 -33.33 6.52 -16.27
C SER A 89 -32.65 5.25 -15.75
N ALA A 90 -32.68 5.02 -14.44
CA ALA A 90 -32.20 3.79 -13.82
C ALA A 90 -33.38 3.01 -13.23
N ASN A 91 -33.56 1.78 -13.72
CA ASN A 91 -34.53 0.80 -13.24
C ASN A 91 -33.95 0.12 -11.98
N VAL A 92 -34.59 0.28 -10.81
CA VAL A 92 -34.11 -0.32 -9.55
C VAL A 92 -34.97 -1.52 -9.17
N LYS A 93 -34.35 -2.69 -9.01
CA LYS A 93 -34.91 -3.86 -8.33
C LYS A 93 -33.99 -4.24 -7.16
N ASN A 94 -34.58 -4.37 -5.97
CA ASN A 94 -34.08 -4.92 -4.71
C ASN A 94 -33.80 -3.90 -3.57
N GLU A 95 -34.09 -4.34 -2.34
CA GLU A 95 -34.32 -3.54 -1.12
C GLU A 95 -33.06 -3.00 -0.41
N GLU A 96 -31.85 -3.19 -0.93
CA GLU A 96 -30.63 -2.70 -0.27
C GLU A 96 -30.30 -1.21 -0.56
N THR A 97 -31.01 -0.55 -1.49
CA THR A 97 -30.77 0.86 -1.84
C THR A 97 -31.38 1.87 -0.84
N ILE A 98 -32.12 1.42 0.17
CA ILE A 98 -32.81 2.32 1.14
C ILE A 98 -31.88 2.77 2.29
N VAL A 99 -30.79 2.04 2.59
CA VAL A 99 -29.85 2.40 3.66
C VAL A 99 -28.81 3.44 3.21
N SER A 100 -28.54 3.55 1.91
CA SER A 100 -27.58 4.54 1.36
C SER A 100 -28.16 5.97 1.27
N LEU A 101 -29.48 6.11 1.05
CA LEU A 101 -30.14 7.43 0.91
C LEU A 101 -30.40 8.16 2.24
N SER A 102 -30.38 7.46 3.37
CA SER A 102 -30.56 8.05 4.70
C SER A 102 -29.25 8.65 5.26
N ALA A 103 -28.08 8.16 4.82
CA ALA A 103 -26.78 8.71 5.20
C ALA A 103 -26.51 10.07 4.51
N THR A 104 -26.85 10.20 3.22
CA THR A 104 -26.62 11.41 2.42
C THR A 104 -27.47 12.60 2.87
N LEU A 105 -28.69 12.35 3.38
CA LEU A 105 -29.57 13.41 3.91
C LEU A 105 -29.07 13.98 5.26
N SER A 106 -28.30 13.21 6.03
CA SER A 106 -27.77 13.65 7.32
C SER A 106 -26.57 14.61 7.17
N VAL A 107 -25.78 14.39 6.10
CA VAL A 107 -24.64 15.24 5.72
C VAL A 107 -25.12 16.61 5.22
N ILE A 108 -26.17 16.64 4.37
CA ILE A 108 -26.74 17.90 3.84
C ILE A 108 -27.39 18.77 4.94
N LYS A 109 -27.98 18.16 5.98
CA LYS A 109 -28.51 18.91 7.14
C LYS A 109 -27.42 19.49 8.06
N LYS A 110 -26.22 18.88 8.08
CA LYS A 110 -25.08 19.33 8.89
C LYS A 110 -24.37 20.53 8.24
N GLU A 111 -24.27 20.55 6.91
CA GLU A 111 -23.67 21.67 6.17
C GLU A 111 -24.53 22.94 6.20
N LYS A 112 -25.86 22.83 6.16
CA LYS A 112 -26.76 24.00 6.30
C LYS A 112 -26.67 24.69 7.67
N ARG A 113 -26.32 23.98 8.75
CA ARG A 113 -26.12 24.58 10.09
C ARG A 113 -24.80 25.32 10.23
N ILE A 114 -23.78 24.92 9.47
CA ILE A 114 -22.46 25.56 9.48
C ILE A 114 -22.49 26.86 8.65
N ALA A 115 -23.24 26.89 7.54
CA ALA A 115 -23.44 28.10 6.72
C ALA A 115 -24.16 29.23 7.49
N SER A 116 -25.17 28.90 8.31
CA SER A 116 -25.89 29.88 9.14
C SER A 116 -25.07 30.50 10.28
N ALA A 117 -23.96 29.86 10.68
CA ALA A 117 -23.06 30.37 11.72
C ALA A 117 -21.98 31.33 11.18
N TRP A 118 -21.72 31.29 9.87
CA TRP A 118 -20.77 32.19 9.19
C TRP A 118 -21.40 33.53 8.77
N GLU A 119 -22.69 33.56 8.42
CA GLU A 119 -23.40 34.80 8.06
C GLU A 119 -23.69 35.74 9.24
N GLN A 120 -23.66 35.25 10.49
CA GLN A 120 -23.84 36.10 11.68
C GLN A 120 -22.58 36.88 12.07
N ASN A 121 -21.38 36.39 11.74
CA ASN A 121 -20.11 37.03 12.12
C ASN A 121 -19.60 38.09 11.11
N LEU A 122 -20.14 38.12 9.89
CA LEU A 122 -19.78 39.12 8.88
C LEU A 122 -20.55 40.45 9.02
N ASN A 123 -21.73 40.43 9.66
CA ASN A 123 -22.55 41.62 9.87
C ASN A 123 -22.14 42.51 11.06
N THR A 124 -21.20 42.06 11.90
CA THR A 124 -20.69 42.83 13.05
C THR A 124 -19.44 43.64 12.71
N SER A 125 -18.73 43.30 11.63
CA SER A 125 -17.45 43.93 11.26
C SER A 125 -17.57 45.03 10.19
N GLN A 126 -18.77 45.28 9.64
CA GLN A 126 -19.02 46.33 8.64
C GLN A 126 -19.73 47.59 9.19
N ARG A 127 -19.93 47.71 10.52
CA ARG A 127 -20.51 48.92 11.14
C ARG A 127 -19.52 49.88 11.81
N MET A 128 -18.21 49.67 11.68
CA MET A 128 -17.18 50.56 12.26
C MET A 128 -16.17 51.12 11.25
N ALA A 129 -16.62 51.45 10.03
CA ALA A 129 -15.78 52.16 9.08
C ALA A 129 -16.63 53.05 8.16
N ASN A 130 -17.18 54.15 8.70
CA ASN A 130 -17.58 55.32 7.90
C ASN A 130 -17.91 56.50 8.81
N ASN A 131 -16.89 57.29 9.15
CA ASN A 131 -17.02 58.74 9.31
C ASN A 131 -15.62 59.35 9.44
N SER A 132 -15.08 59.83 8.32
CA SER A 132 -13.87 60.65 8.30
C SER A 132 -14.24 62.06 7.85
N LYS A 133 -14.20 63.03 8.77
CA LYS A 133 -14.17 64.47 8.45
C LYS A 133 -13.16 65.19 9.37
N ARG A 134 -12.10 65.67 8.71
CA ARG A 134 -11.21 66.82 9.00
C ARG A 134 -11.27 67.46 10.40
N VAL A 135 -10.13 67.49 11.12
CA VAL A 135 -9.58 68.66 11.86
C VAL A 135 -8.04 68.55 11.98
N THR A 136 -7.36 69.70 11.93
CA THR A 136 -5.92 70.02 11.95
C THR A 136 -5.23 70.04 13.33
N MET A 137 -3.97 69.55 13.43
CA MET A 137 -2.79 69.87 14.33
C MET A 137 -2.97 70.01 15.88
N PRO A 138 -1.89 70.08 16.72
CA PRO A 138 -0.62 69.32 16.85
C PRO A 138 -0.30 68.86 18.32
N ARG A 139 0.82 68.13 18.51
CA ARG A 139 1.64 67.98 19.76
C ARG A 139 0.97 67.51 21.07
N LEU A 140 1.33 66.32 21.58
CA LEU A 140 2.14 66.14 22.81
C LEU A 140 2.35 64.64 23.16
N ALA A 141 3.51 64.39 23.76
CA ALA A 141 4.07 63.19 24.37
C ALA A 141 3.12 62.15 24.98
N GLN A 142 3.49 60.87 24.85
CA GLN A 142 3.73 60.01 26.02
C GLN A 142 4.59 58.79 25.63
N VAL A 143 5.76 58.72 26.26
CA VAL A 143 6.59 57.53 26.37
C VAL A 143 5.88 56.56 27.31
N LEU A 144 5.61 55.35 26.84
CA LEU A 144 5.32 54.20 27.70
C LEU A 144 6.25 53.06 27.28
N PHE A 145 7.26 52.85 28.11
CA PHE A 145 8.04 51.62 28.16
C PHE A 145 7.08 50.46 28.45
N ALA A 146 7.04 49.48 27.55
CA ALA A 146 6.62 48.12 27.86
C ALA A 146 7.76 47.19 27.44
N ALA A 147 8.73 47.02 28.35
CA ALA A 147 9.52 45.80 28.39
C ALA A 147 8.64 44.71 29.02
N GLY A 148 8.43 43.60 28.34
CA GLY A 148 7.59 42.54 28.88
C GLY A 148 7.45 41.33 27.96
N ALA A 149 8.48 40.49 27.98
CA ALA A 149 8.49 39.09 27.55
C ALA A 149 8.09 38.81 26.09
N THR A 150 9.08 38.80 25.21
CA THR A 150 9.13 37.78 24.15
C THR A 150 9.10 36.41 24.85
N LEU A 151 7.92 35.81 24.94
CA LEU A 151 7.81 34.36 25.07
C LEU A 151 8.35 33.80 23.76
N ILE A 152 9.68 33.65 23.69
CA ILE A 152 10.25 32.54 22.92
C ILE A 152 9.82 31.33 23.75
N GLY A 153 8.61 30.84 23.49
CA GLY A 153 8.27 29.49 23.85
C GLY A 153 9.26 28.64 23.11
N LEU A 154 10.29 28.18 23.81
CA LEU A 154 10.93 26.91 23.49
C LEU A 154 9.77 25.92 23.53
N THR A 155 9.13 25.70 22.38
CA THR A 155 8.34 24.49 22.19
C THR A 155 9.33 23.39 22.44
N SER A 156 9.32 22.79 23.63
CA SER A 156 10.01 21.53 23.84
C SER A 156 9.56 20.64 22.70
N ALA A 157 10.49 20.26 21.81
CA ALA A 157 10.21 19.36 20.72
C ALA A 157 9.37 18.20 21.26
N GLN A 158 8.27 17.89 20.58
CA GLN A 158 7.34 16.82 20.97
C GLN A 158 8.05 15.46 20.83
N CYS A 159 8.95 15.15 21.74
CA CYS A 159 9.83 13.98 21.63
C CYS A 159 9.28 12.73 22.35
N ASN A 160 8.19 12.91 23.11
CA ASN A 160 7.52 11.85 23.85
C ASN A 160 6.05 11.77 23.41
N LEU A 161 5.81 11.16 22.26
CA LEU A 161 4.48 10.88 21.74
C LEU A 161 4.05 9.46 22.10
N THR A 162 2.75 9.27 22.29
CA THR A 162 2.17 7.94 22.55
C THR A 162 1.48 7.43 21.30
N PRO A 163 1.82 6.22 20.81
CA PRO A 163 1.12 5.59 19.70
C PRO A 163 -0.37 5.44 19.96
N THR A 164 -1.17 5.65 18.91
CA THR A 164 -2.62 5.36 18.96
C THR A 164 -2.87 3.86 19.13
N ALA A 165 -2.03 3.04 18.51
CA ALA A 165 -2.13 1.59 18.50
C ALA A 165 -1.46 0.94 19.73
N SER A 166 -1.92 -0.27 20.08
CA SER A 166 -1.19 -1.15 21.00
C SER A 166 -0.15 -1.95 20.23
N ILE A 167 1.12 -1.75 20.54
CA ILE A 167 2.26 -2.23 19.76
C ILE A 167 3.08 -3.24 20.56
N ALA A 168 3.50 -4.31 19.91
CA ALA A 168 4.55 -5.21 20.37
C ALA A 168 5.71 -5.24 19.38
N THR A 169 6.88 -5.59 19.88
CA THR A 169 8.12 -5.71 19.09
C THR A 169 8.79 -7.06 19.35
N ALA A 170 9.62 -7.48 18.40
CA ALA A 170 10.48 -8.64 18.58
C ALA A 170 11.55 -8.37 19.66
N ASP A 171 12.11 -9.44 20.22
CA ASP A 171 13.20 -9.33 21.18
C ASP A 171 14.37 -8.52 20.61
N GLY A 172 14.79 -7.48 21.33
CA GLY A 172 15.87 -6.58 20.92
C GLY A 172 15.45 -5.44 19.98
N VAL A 173 14.21 -5.45 19.46
CA VAL A 173 13.66 -4.35 18.66
C VAL A 173 12.97 -3.35 19.59
N GLU A 174 13.35 -2.09 19.45
CA GLU A 174 12.71 -0.98 20.15
C GLU A 174 12.11 0.00 19.14
N GLN A 175 11.10 0.78 19.57
CA GLN A 175 10.43 1.75 18.70
C GLN A 175 10.07 3.03 19.45
N LYS A 176 9.99 4.13 18.70
CA LYS A 176 9.44 5.41 19.17
C LYS A 176 8.57 6.07 18.10
N LEU A 177 7.44 6.64 18.53
CA LEU A 177 6.63 7.53 17.70
C LEU A 177 7.26 8.93 17.65
N LEU A 178 7.61 9.41 16.46
CA LEU A 178 8.24 10.72 16.23
C LEU A 178 7.24 11.81 15.85
N ARG A 179 6.20 11.46 15.10
CA ARG A 179 5.23 12.45 14.61
C ARG A 179 3.83 11.87 14.54
N THR A 180 2.84 12.71 14.84
CA THR A 180 1.42 12.50 14.55
C THR A 180 0.89 13.63 13.67
N GLY A 181 -0.27 13.44 13.05
CA GLY A 181 -0.97 14.50 12.32
C GLY A 181 -0.44 14.72 10.89
N LEU A 182 0.35 13.77 10.38
CA LEU A 182 0.66 13.70 8.95
C LEU A 182 -0.60 13.34 8.17
N GLN A 183 -0.74 13.90 6.97
CA GLN A 183 -1.85 13.59 6.09
C GLN A 183 -1.47 12.41 5.20
N ARG A 184 -1.96 11.21 5.55
CA ARG A 184 -1.74 9.98 4.76
C ARG A 184 -0.29 9.83 4.25
N PRO A 185 0.72 9.83 5.15
CA PRO A 185 2.12 9.70 4.78
C PRO A 185 2.40 8.34 4.11
N ARG A 186 3.12 8.34 2.99
CA ARG A 186 3.40 7.18 2.14
C ARG A 186 4.90 6.89 2.14
N HIS A 187 5.51 6.69 0.96
CA HIS A 187 6.95 6.45 0.87
C HIS A 187 7.76 7.66 1.36
N LEU A 188 8.95 7.36 1.83
CA LEU A 188 9.90 8.34 2.33
C LEU A 188 11.32 7.98 1.92
N VAL A 189 12.18 8.99 1.82
CA VAL A 189 13.62 8.85 1.57
C VAL A 189 14.41 9.68 2.57
N VAL A 190 15.68 9.32 2.80
CA VAL A 190 16.61 10.10 3.62
C VAL A 190 17.51 10.91 2.69
N ASP A 191 17.62 12.21 2.94
CA ASP A 191 18.49 13.08 2.15
C ASP A 191 19.96 13.05 2.59
N THR A 192 20.81 13.83 1.91
CA THR A 192 22.25 13.85 2.15
C THR A 192 22.65 14.36 3.53
N GLU A 193 21.80 15.21 4.13
CA GLU A 193 21.96 15.81 5.46
C GLU A 193 21.29 14.95 6.56
N GLY A 194 20.62 13.84 6.20
CA GLY A 194 19.94 12.96 7.15
C GLY A 194 18.49 13.34 7.45
N ASN A 195 17.90 14.29 6.72
CA ASN A 195 16.49 14.64 6.86
C ASN A 195 15.60 13.62 6.15
N LEU A 196 14.39 13.44 6.65
CA LEU A 196 13.39 12.58 6.02
C LEU A 196 12.52 13.40 5.07
N LEU A 197 12.37 12.93 3.83
CA LEU A 197 11.43 13.48 2.86
C LEU A 197 10.27 12.51 2.73
N ILE A 198 9.08 12.93 3.14
CA ILE A 198 7.89 12.06 3.23
C ILE A 198 6.88 12.53 2.19
N ALA A 199 6.45 11.63 1.30
CA ALA A 199 5.32 11.87 0.43
C ALA A 199 4.01 11.80 1.24
N GLU A 200 3.22 12.87 1.24
CA GLU A 200 1.91 12.99 1.88
C GLU A 200 0.82 13.06 0.80
N SER A 201 -0.04 12.04 0.74
CA SER A 201 -1.20 12.04 -0.16
C SER A 201 -2.37 12.85 0.42
N GLY A 202 -3.44 13.05 -0.35
CA GLY A 202 -4.63 13.75 0.13
C GLY A 202 -4.43 15.27 0.21
N ASN A 203 -3.97 15.85 -0.89
CA ASN A 203 -3.82 17.29 -1.10
C ASN A 203 -2.68 17.95 -0.28
N LYS A 204 -1.54 17.26 -0.09
CA LYS A 204 -0.36 17.83 0.59
C LYS A 204 0.86 17.94 -0.32
N GLY A 205 1.53 16.84 -0.65
CA GLY A 205 2.75 16.84 -1.44
C GLY A 205 3.93 16.20 -0.71
N VAL A 206 5.04 16.91 -0.51
CA VAL A 206 6.21 16.40 0.22
C VAL A 206 6.47 17.22 1.47
N ARG A 207 6.67 16.54 2.60
CA ARG A 207 7.14 17.12 3.86
C ARG A 207 8.61 16.81 4.07
N ARG A 208 9.37 17.76 4.60
CA ARG A 208 10.74 17.58 5.06
C ARG A 208 10.74 17.58 6.59
N VAL A 209 11.27 16.51 7.18
CA VAL A 209 11.43 16.34 8.63
C VAL A 209 12.92 16.38 8.96
N VAL A 210 13.33 17.39 9.71
CA VAL A 210 14.69 17.55 10.26
C VAL A 210 14.75 16.87 11.62
N LEU A 211 15.71 15.98 11.78
CA LEU A 211 15.97 15.29 13.03
C LEU A 211 17.05 16.05 13.81
N ASP A 212 17.00 16.01 15.13
CA ASP A 212 18.10 16.48 15.97
C ASP A 212 19.27 15.46 16.02
N ASP A 213 20.33 15.82 16.74
CA ASP A 213 21.52 14.97 16.91
C ASP A 213 21.31 13.80 17.91
N GLY A 214 20.05 13.52 18.30
CA GLY A 214 19.72 12.42 19.19
C GLY A 214 20.09 11.07 18.57
N LYS A 215 20.68 10.19 19.39
CA LYS A 215 21.12 8.86 18.97
C LYS A 215 20.02 7.84 19.20
N ASP A 216 19.97 6.81 18.36
CA ASP A 216 19.02 5.71 18.51
C ASP A 216 17.58 6.25 18.70
N LEU A 217 16.91 5.85 19.78
CA LEU A 217 15.58 6.32 20.14
C LEU A 217 15.55 7.65 20.90
N ASP A 218 16.67 8.30 21.17
CA ASP A 218 16.69 9.66 21.75
C ASP A 218 16.40 10.74 20.70
N VAL A 219 16.40 10.38 19.40
CA VAL A 219 16.17 11.33 18.29
C VAL A 219 14.82 12.02 18.33
N CYS A 220 14.79 13.33 18.23
CA CYS A 220 13.58 14.13 18.14
C CYS A 220 13.48 14.81 16.77
N ILE A 221 12.30 15.37 16.48
CA ILE A 221 12.10 16.25 15.33
C ILE A 221 12.45 17.68 15.76
N ASP A 222 13.41 18.31 15.06
CA ASP A 222 13.76 19.72 15.22
C ASP A 222 12.79 20.61 14.43
N SER A 223 12.51 20.25 13.16
CA SER A 223 11.47 20.90 12.35
C SER A 223 10.78 19.93 11.38
N ASP A 224 9.53 20.20 11.03
CA ASP A 224 8.79 19.46 9.99
C ASP A 224 7.96 20.39 9.09
N ASP A 225 8.49 20.73 7.92
CA ASP A 225 7.92 21.74 7.04
C ASP A 225 7.41 21.14 5.73
N ALA A 226 6.38 21.75 5.14
CA ALA A 226 5.96 21.42 3.78
C ALA A 226 7.06 21.87 2.80
N LEU A 227 7.65 20.93 2.06
CA LEU A 227 8.70 21.18 1.09
C LEU A 227 8.13 21.38 -0.32
N ILE A 228 7.23 20.49 -0.74
CA ILE A 228 6.49 20.58 -2.01
C ILE A 228 5.00 20.58 -1.67
N SER A 229 4.28 21.61 -2.13
CA SER A 229 2.82 21.66 -2.02
C SER A 229 2.22 21.32 -3.38
N ASP A 230 1.81 20.07 -3.57
CA ASP A 230 1.21 19.57 -4.81
C ASP A 230 0.15 18.53 -4.46
N ALA A 231 -1.09 18.80 -4.86
CA ALA A 231 -2.24 18.00 -4.48
C ALA A 231 -2.37 16.70 -5.27
N ASP A 232 -1.70 16.60 -6.42
CA ASP A 232 -1.77 15.44 -7.31
C ASP A 232 -0.83 14.31 -6.85
N LEU A 233 0.12 14.61 -5.96
CA LEU A 233 1.05 13.63 -5.40
C LEU A 233 0.33 12.67 -4.46
N ASN A 234 0.61 11.38 -4.61
CA ASN A 234 -0.10 10.35 -3.86
C ASN A 234 0.78 9.24 -3.26
N HIS A 235 2.04 9.08 -3.67
CA HIS A 235 2.86 7.97 -3.19
C HIS A 235 4.37 8.07 -3.44
N GLY A 236 4.81 7.98 -4.70
CA GLY A 236 6.21 7.76 -5.04
C GLY A 236 7.09 8.97 -4.76
N ILE A 237 8.24 8.72 -4.15
CA ILE A 237 9.32 9.69 -3.95
C ILE A 237 10.66 8.98 -4.08
N ALA A 238 11.59 9.60 -4.82
CA ALA A 238 12.98 9.17 -4.93
C ALA A 238 13.91 10.40 -4.93
N LEU A 239 15.16 10.20 -4.53
CA LEU A 239 16.20 11.22 -4.51
C LEU A 239 17.38 10.73 -5.34
N THR A 240 17.85 11.55 -6.29
CA THR A 240 19.03 11.22 -7.10
C THR A 240 20.26 10.99 -6.21
N ALA A 241 21.20 10.16 -6.67
CA ALA A 241 22.37 9.77 -5.87
C ALA A 241 23.26 10.96 -5.45
N ASP A 242 23.24 12.05 -6.21
CA ASP A 242 23.95 13.29 -5.87
C ASP A 242 23.20 14.17 -4.84
N GLY A 243 21.98 13.80 -4.48
CA GLY A 243 21.11 14.50 -3.55
C GLY A 243 20.47 15.78 -4.09
N LYS A 244 20.58 16.05 -5.41
CA LYS A 244 20.20 17.35 -5.98
C LYS A 244 18.87 17.37 -6.70
N THR A 245 18.20 16.24 -6.88
CA THR A 245 16.90 16.20 -7.54
C THR A 245 15.96 15.24 -6.84
N ILE A 246 14.82 15.78 -6.39
CA ILE A 246 13.70 15.00 -5.89
C ILE A 246 12.82 14.63 -7.09
N LEU A 247 12.50 13.35 -7.21
CA LEU A 247 11.52 12.82 -8.14
C LEU A 247 10.28 12.40 -7.35
N VAL A 248 9.09 12.81 -7.78
CA VAL A 248 7.81 12.49 -7.15
C VAL A 248 6.77 12.17 -8.21
N SER A 249 5.77 11.36 -7.86
CA SER A 249 4.77 10.90 -8.81
C SER A 249 3.33 11.28 -8.42
N SER A 250 2.54 11.64 -9.43
CA SER A 250 1.09 11.56 -9.40
C SER A 250 0.63 10.21 -10.01
N PRO A 251 -0.68 9.92 -10.08
CA PRO A 251 -1.17 8.73 -10.78
C PRO A 251 -0.79 8.64 -12.26
N SER A 252 -0.57 9.79 -12.92
CA SER A 252 -0.39 9.86 -14.37
C SER A 252 0.95 10.45 -14.82
N GLU A 253 1.72 11.08 -13.92
CA GLU A 253 2.96 11.77 -14.27
C GLU A 253 4.06 11.60 -13.19
N VAL A 254 5.33 11.77 -13.61
CA VAL A 254 6.46 11.96 -12.68
C VAL A 254 7.00 13.37 -12.85
N TYR A 255 7.27 14.04 -11.72
CA TYR A 255 7.84 15.36 -11.65
C TYR A 255 9.24 15.33 -11.03
N ALA A 256 10.10 16.24 -11.48
CA ALA A 256 11.42 16.50 -10.93
C ALA A 256 11.48 17.92 -10.33
N TYR A 257 12.19 18.04 -9.21
CA TYR A 257 12.48 19.30 -8.54
C TYR A 257 13.97 19.35 -8.20
N ASP A 258 14.65 20.42 -8.59
CA ASP A 258 16.00 20.69 -8.07
C ASP A 258 15.90 20.86 -6.54
N TYR A 259 16.81 20.24 -5.79
CA TYR A 259 16.75 20.17 -4.34
C TYR A 259 18.07 20.63 -3.70
N ASP A 260 17.95 21.46 -2.67
CA ASP A 260 19.07 21.87 -1.82
C ASP A 260 18.76 21.43 -0.38
N ALA A 261 19.37 20.32 0.03
CA ALA A 261 19.17 19.73 1.36
C ALA A 261 19.61 20.65 2.50
N SER A 262 20.68 21.42 2.29
CA SER A 262 21.22 22.34 3.30
C SER A 262 20.28 23.51 3.58
N LYS A 263 19.54 23.95 2.56
CA LYS A 263 18.55 25.03 2.66
C LYS A 263 17.13 24.53 2.93
N GLY A 264 16.88 23.23 2.74
CA GLY A 264 15.53 22.66 2.78
C GLY A 264 14.60 23.29 1.75
N SER A 265 15.09 23.50 0.51
CA SER A 265 14.34 24.20 -0.54
C SER A 265 14.34 23.44 -1.86
N VAL A 266 13.28 23.63 -2.63
CA VAL A 266 13.12 23.06 -3.98
C VAL A 266 12.99 24.15 -5.05
N GLY A 267 13.43 23.83 -6.27
CA GLY A 267 13.22 24.64 -7.46
C GLY A 267 11.82 24.48 -8.07
N SER A 268 11.67 24.93 -9.31
CA SER A 268 10.41 24.79 -10.06
C SER A 268 10.14 23.34 -10.46
N ARG A 269 8.86 22.94 -10.43
CA ARG A 269 8.39 21.65 -10.92
C ARG A 269 8.70 21.47 -12.41
N ARG A 270 9.26 20.32 -12.78
CA ARG A 270 9.40 19.86 -14.17
C ARG A 270 8.64 18.54 -14.35
N THR A 271 7.74 18.44 -15.32
CA THR A 271 7.18 17.13 -15.71
C THR A 271 8.21 16.39 -16.53
N VAL A 272 8.54 15.16 -16.13
CA VAL A 272 9.61 14.37 -16.75
C VAL A 272 9.11 13.04 -17.31
N ILE A 273 8.02 12.47 -16.78
CA ILE A 273 7.38 11.27 -17.34
C ILE A 273 5.88 11.52 -17.47
N THR A 274 5.29 11.11 -18.59
CA THR A 274 3.83 11.10 -18.85
C THR A 274 3.42 9.75 -19.45
N GLY A 275 2.14 9.60 -19.80
CA GLY A 275 1.65 8.38 -20.46
C GLY A 275 1.36 7.21 -19.51
N MET A 276 1.38 7.46 -18.20
CA MET A 276 0.79 6.54 -17.23
C MET A 276 -0.74 6.68 -17.28
N ASP A 277 -1.43 5.57 -17.14
CA ASP A 277 -2.88 5.42 -17.31
C ASP A 277 -3.74 6.20 -16.29
N GLY A 278 -3.15 6.63 -15.16
CA GLY A 278 -3.87 7.34 -14.11
C GLY A 278 -4.98 6.51 -13.45
N SER A 279 -4.83 5.17 -13.38
CA SER A 279 -5.87 4.26 -12.84
C SER A 279 -6.52 4.81 -11.58
N ALA A 280 -7.85 4.77 -11.55
CA ALA A 280 -8.64 5.13 -10.37
C ALA A 280 -8.56 4.06 -9.26
N THR A 281 -8.13 2.84 -9.59
CA THR A 281 -8.04 1.71 -8.66
C THR A 281 -6.66 1.65 -8.02
N HIS A 282 -5.62 1.29 -8.78
CA HIS A 282 -4.23 1.28 -8.31
C HIS A 282 -3.51 2.52 -8.81
N SER A 283 -3.74 3.63 -8.12
CA SER A 283 -3.26 4.97 -8.54
C SER A 283 -1.81 5.26 -8.16
N THR A 284 -1.13 4.44 -7.35
CA THR A 284 0.23 4.71 -6.90
C THR A 284 1.26 4.43 -7.99
N ARG A 285 2.27 5.28 -8.14
CA ARG A 285 3.42 5.05 -9.01
C ARG A 285 4.68 5.03 -8.18
N THR A 286 5.29 3.86 -7.98
CA THR A 286 6.48 3.75 -7.14
C THR A 286 7.71 4.18 -7.93
N LEU A 287 8.59 4.95 -7.29
CA LEU A 287 9.85 5.42 -7.85
C LEU A 287 11.00 4.76 -7.08
N THR A 288 11.95 4.13 -7.79
CA THR A 288 13.11 3.49 -7.15
C THR A 288 14.37 3.73 -7.97
N ILE A 289 15.42 4.18 -7.29
CA ILE A 289 16.76 4.37 -7.88
C ILE A 289 17.67 3.28 -7.30
N PRO A 290 18.25 2.40 -8.13
CA PRO A 290 19.22 1.38 -7.69
C PRO A 290 20.57 2.04 -7.36
N LEU A 291 20.70 2.56 -6.14
CA LEU A 291 21.84 3.39 -5.72
C LEU A 291 23.19 2.64 -5.71
N ALA A 292 23.19 1.34 -5.43
CA ALA A 292 24.40 0.53 -5.32
C ALA A 292 24.88 -0.02 -6.68
N GLY A 293 23.95 -0.46 -7.53
CA GLY A 293 24.25 -1.08 -8.82
C GLY A 293 24.36 -0.06 -9.94
N ASN A 294 23.30 0.72 -10.19
CA ASN A 294 23.31 1.75 -11.24
C ASN A 294 22.45 2.97 -10.86
N PRO A 295 23.06 4.00 -10.23
CA PRO A 295 22.35 5.16 -9.71
C PRO A 295 21.81 6.11 -10.79
N ASN A 296 22.08 5.84 -12.08
CA ASN A 296 21.53 6.60 -13.21
C ASN A 296 20.26 5.96 -13.78
N LEU A 297 19.71 4.94 -13.12
CA LEU A 297 18.43 4.35 -13.50
C LEU A 297 17.31 4.78 -12.56
N LEU A 298 16.13 4.95 -13.12
CA LEU A 298 14.87 5.10 -12.40
C LEU A 298 13.92 3.99 -12.81
N LEU A 299 13.48 3.21 -11.82
CA LEU A 299 12.39 2.25 -11.96
C LEU A 299 11.09 2.96 -11.60
N VAL A 300 10.10 2.85 -12.48
CA VAL A 300 8.75 3.38 -12.28
C VAL A 300 7.76 2.23 -12.39
N ALA A 301 7.10 1.89 -11.28
CA ALA A 301 6.13 0.80 -11.23
C ALA A 301 4.70 1.32 -11.15
N GLY A 302 3.79 0.68 -11.88
CA GLY A 302 2.36 1.00 -11.88
C GLY A 302 1.50 -0.26 -11.87
N GLY A 303 0.42 -0.23 -11.09
CA GLY A 303 -0.52 -1.35 -10.92
C GLY A 303 -1.57 -1.47 -12.02
N SER A 304 -2.55 -2.34 -11.78
CA SER A 304 -3.69 -2.62 -12.66
C SER A 304 -4.82 -1.60 -12.54
N ASP A 305 -5.69 -1.56 -13.56
CA ASP A 305 -6.95 -0.82 -13.47
C ASP A 305 -8.12 -1.74 -13.09
N GLY A 306 -8.12 -2.19 -11.84
CA GLY A 306 -9.15 -3.07 -11.30
C GLY A 306 -8.57 -4.26 -10.54
N ASN A 307 -9.47 -5.10 -10.02
CA ASN A 307 -9.07 -6.31 -9.33
C ASN A 307 -8.47 -7.33 -10.31
N LEU A 308 -9.21 -7.63 -11.39
CA LEU A 308 -8.75 -8.39 -12.55
C LEU A 308 -8.83 -7.50 -13.81
N ASP A 309 -7.68 -7.07 -14.30
CA ASP A 309 -7.54 -6.20 -15.46
C ASP A 309 -7.20 -7.05 -16.67
N ALA A 310 -8.24 -7.59 -17.30
CA ALA A 310 -8.13 -8.54 -18.40
C ALA A 310 -7.26 -8.04 -19.57
N ALA A 311 -7.15 -6.72 -19.78
CA ALA A 311 -6.35 -6.17 -20.87
C ALA A 311 -4.83 -6.37 -20.64
N THR A 312 -4.39 -6.57 -19.40
CA THR A 312 -2.97 -6.77 -19.06
C THR A 312 -2.43 -8.16 -19.43
N VAL A 313 -3.24 -9.03 -20.03
CA VAL A 313 -2.74 -10.21 -20.77
C VAL A 313 -1.84 -9.79 -21.93
N ASP A 314 -1.96 -8.55 -22.43
CA ASP A 314 -1.06 -7.94 -23.40
C ASP A 314 -0.09 -6.98 -22.71
N LYS A 315 1.22 -7.29 -22.77
CA LYS A 315 2.30 -6.44 -22.22
C LYS A 315 2.38 -5.02 -22.81
N ASN A 316 1.71 -4.77 -23.94
CA ASN A 316 1.65 -3.44 -24.54
C ASN A 316 0.61 -2.55 -23.85
N VAL A 317 -0.29 -3.13 -23.05
CA VAL A 317 -1.12 -2.38 -22.11
C VAL A 317 -0.25 -1.98 -20.94
N VAL A 318 -0.02 -0.67 -20.80
CA VAL A 318 1.01 -0.13 -19.91
C VAL A 318 0.62 -0.07 -18.43
N ARG A 319 0.08 -1.17 -17.91
CA ARG A 319 -0.38 -1.36 -16.52
C ARG A 319 0.16 -2.68 -15.98
N SER A 320 0.17 -2.83 -14.65
CA SER A 320 0.67 -4.03 -13.97
C SER A 320 2.11 -4.41 -14.36
N GLN A 321 2.98 -3.39 -14.39
CA GLN A 321 4.34 -3.51 -14.91
C GLN A 321 5.28 -2.47 -14.30
N VAL A 322 6.58 -2.67 -14.50
CA VAL A 322 7.65 -1.74 -14.14
C VAL A 322 8.49 -1.36 -15.36
N ARG A 323 8.80 -0.07 -15.50
CA ARG A 323 9.59 0.49 -16.59
C ARG A 323 10.88 1.12 -16.07
N VAL A 324 11.93 1.05 -16.88
CA VAL A 324 13.28 1.56 -16.57
C VAL A 324 13.60 2.75 -17.46
N PHE A 325 14.01 3.84 -16.82
CA PHE A 325 14.45 5.08 -17.46
C PHE A 325 15.90 5.38 -17.09
N ASN A 326 16.60 6.08 -17.98
CA ASN A 326 17.88 6.72 -17.66
C ASN A 326 17.61 8.12 -17.09
N ILE A 327 18.20 8.45 -15.94
CA ILE A 327 17.94 9.72 -15.23
C ILE A 327 18.56 10.90 -15.97
N ASP A 328 19.79 10.78 -16.49
CA ASP A 328 20.42 11.85 -17.26
C ASP A 328 19.61 12.21 -18.51
N GLU A 329 19.13 11.21 -19.25
CA GLU A 329 18.21 11.40 -20.37
C GLU A 329 16.91 12.08 -19.91
N LEU A 330 16.32 11.56 -18.83
CA LEU A 330 15.08 12.06 -18.26
C LEU A 330 15.18 13.55 -17.85
N LEU A 331 16.28 13.96 -17.24
CA LEU A 331 16.49 15.31 -16.72
C LEU A 331 16.99 16.30 -17.77
N SER A 332 17.56 15.81 -18.89
CA SER A 332 18.06 16.64 -19.99
C SER A 332 17.11 16.75 -21.19
N ALA A 333 16.06 15.93 -21.23
CA ALA A 333 15.08 15.95 -22.32
C ALA A 333 14.30 17.28 -22.38
N ASP A 334 14.06 17.76 -23.61
CA ASP A 334 13.26 18.98 -23.87
C ASP A 334 11.75 18.78 -23.62
N ALA A 335 11.30 17.52 -23.53
CA ALA A 335 9.91 17.15 -23.29
C ALA A 335 9.83 15.90 -22.40
N PRO A 336 8.72 15.70 -21.65
CA PRO A 336 8.54 14.52 -20.83
C PRO A 336 8.63 13.23 -21.64
N LEU A 337 9.28 12.21 -21.08
CA LEU A 337 9.36 10.88 -21.67
C LEU A 337 8.04 10.12 -21.48
N ASP A 338 7.73 9.23 -22.41
CA ASP A 338 6.52 8.41 -22.39
C ASP A 338 6.78 7.09 -21.66
N TYR A 339 5.96 6.80 -20.64
CA TYR A 339 6.06 5.58 -19.84
C TYR A 339 6.01 4.29 -20.65
N GLY A 340 5.15 4.23 -21.67
CA GLY A 340 5.02 3.04 -22.51
C GLY A 340 6.22 2.77 -23.41
N LYS A 341 7.06 3.78 -23.66
CA LYS A 341 8.23 3.68 -24.54
C LYS A 341 9.51 3.31 -23.78
N ALA A 342 9.51 3.44 -22.45
CA ALA A 342 10.63 3.03 -21.62
C ALA A 342 10.83 1.51 -21.61
N SER A 343 12.03 1.07 -21.22
CA SER A 343 12.36 -0.35 -21.20
C SER A 343 11.51 -1.11 -20.19
N LEU A 344 11.00 -2.27 -20.58
CA LEU A 344 10.18 -3.12 -19.71
C LEU A 344 11.06 -4.05 -18.87
N LEU A 345 11.07 -3.86 -17.55
CA LEU A 345 11.79 -4.74 -16.63
C LEU A 345 10.96 -5.96 -16.22
N GLY A 346 9.64 -5.80 -16.06
CA GLY A 346 8.74 -6.87 -15.69
C GLY A 346 7.28 -6.47 -15.83
N TRP A 347 6.41 -7.44 -16.10
CA TRP A 347 4.96 -7.26 -16.27
C TRP A 347 4.19 -8.46 -15.71
N GLY A 348 2.86 -8.37 -15.69
CA GLY A 348 2.04 -9.36 -14.98
C GLY A 348 2.23 -9.26 -13.47
N LEU A 349 2.38 -8.02 -12.98
CA LEU A 349 2.52 -7.64 -11.57
C LEU A 349 1.32 -6.76 -11.21
N ARG A 350 0.24 -7.34 -10.67
CA ARG A 350 -1.03 -6.68 -10.38
C ARG A 350 -0.83 -5.31 -9.74
N ASN A 351 -0.11 -5.25 -8.62
CA ASN A 351 0.15 -4.00 -7.92
C ASN A 351 1.35 -4.15 -6.98
N SER A 352 2.54 -4.30 -7.58
CA SER A 352 3.78 -4.38 -6.83
C SER A 352 4.19 -2.98 -6.40
N VAL A 353 3.86 -2.60 -5.18
CA VAL A 353 4.07 -1.24 -4.67
C VAL A 353 5.46 -1.08 -4.08
N GLY A 354 5.96 -2.08 -3.35
CA GLY A 354 7.29 -2.00 -2.74
C GLY A 354 8.38 -2.52 -3.68
N TRP A 355 9.45 -1.75 -3.83
CA TRP A 355 10.61 -2.07 -4.66
C TRP A 355 11.90 -1.71 -3.93
N ALA A 356 12.91 -2.58 -4.02
CA ALA A 356 14.23 -2.30 -3.48
C ALA A 356 15.33 -2.96 -4.30
N GLU A 357 16.50 -2.36 -4.22
CA GLU A 357 17.75 -2.98 -4.59
C GLU A 357 18.37 -3.64 -3.35
N ASP A 358 18.85 -4.88 -3.49
CA ASP A 358 19.78 -5.47 -2.54
C ASP A 358 21.18 -4.87 -2.78
N PRO A 359 21.73 -4.07 -1.84
CA PRO A 359 22.99 -3.36 -2.05
C PRO A 359 24.20 -4.30 -2.13
N SER A 360 24.08 -5.57 -1.72
CA SER A 360 25.17 -6.54 -1.80
C SER A 360 25.35 -7.13 -3.21
N THR A 361 24.31 -7.07 -4.04
CA THR A 361 24.28 -7.70 -5.37
C THR A 361 23.85 -6.76 -6.50
N GLY A 362 23.15 -5.67 -6.20
CA GLY A 362 22.47 -4.82 -7.18
C GLY A 362 21.16 -5.42 -7.70
N TYR A 363 20.72 -6.57 -7.17
CA TYR A 363 19.50 -7.21 -7.62
C TYR A 363 18.24 -6.46 -7.18
N ILE A 364 17.25 -6.44 -8.06
CA ILE A 364 15.97 -5.79 -7.82
C ILE A 364 14.94 -6.80 -7.32
N TRP A 365 14.22 -6.37 -6.30
CA TRP A 365 13.17 -7.12 -5.64
C TRP A 365 11.90 -6.29 -5.53
N SER A 366 10.73 -6.94 -5.65
CA SER A 366 9.45 -6.29 -5.41
C SER A 366 8.52 -7.13 -4.55
N VAL A 367 7.64 -6.46 -3.82
CA VAL A 367 6.55 -7.11 -3.07
C VAL A 367 5.21 -6.80 -3.73
N GLU A 368 4.40 -7.84 -3.89
CA GLU A 368 3.15 -7.81 -4.66
C GLU A 368 1.92 -7.74 -3.76
N ASN A 369 0.90 -6.99 -4.21
CA ASN A 369 -0.47 -7.09 -3.70
C ASN A 369 -1.29 -7.88 -4.71
N SER A 370 -1.52 -9.16 -4.42
CA SER A 370 -2.19 -10.09 -5.31
C SER A 370 -3.71 -9.91 -5.29
N VAL A 371 -4.44 -10.78 -6.00
CA VAL A 371 -5.85 -10.54 -6.33
C VAL A 371 -6.82 -10.77 -5.17
N ASP A 372 -7.89 -10.00 -5.16
CA ASP A 372 -8.96 -10.07 -4.17
C ASP A 372 -10.02 -11.11 -4.56
N ASN A 373 -10.72 -11.69 -3.58
CA ASN A 373 -11.89 -12.55 -3.78
C ASN A 373 -11.61 -13.74 -4.71
N LEU A 374 -10.47 -14.43 -4.56
CA LEU A 374 -10.06 -15.50 -5.47
C LEU A 374 -10.91 -16.77 -5.33
N TYR A 375 -11.37 -17.29 -6.47
CA TYR A 375 -12.06 -18.58 -6.58
C TYR A 375 -11.27 -19.55 -7.45
N ARG A 376 -11.33 -20.83 -7.08
CA ARG A 376 -10.82 -21.94 -7.86
C ARG A 376 -12.01 -22.81 -8.29
N GLY A 377 -12.44 -22.64 -9.55
CA GLY A 377 -13.74 -23.12 -9.98
C GLY A 377 -14.84 -22.47 -9.13
N ASP A 378 -15.73 -23.28 -8.56
CA ASP A 378 -16.81 -22.80 -7.68
C ASP A 378 -16.39 -22.63 -6.21
N VAL A 379 -15.14 -22.92 -5.86
CA VAL A 379 -14.66 -22.88 -4.47
C VAL A 379 -14.02 -21.53 -4.17
N ASP A 380 -14.59 -20.84 -3.19
CA ASP A 380 -13.97 -19.65 -2.59
C ASP A 380 -12.73 -20.06 -1.80
N ILE A 381 -11.57 -19.57 -2.22
CA ILE A 381 -10.29 -19.80 -1.54
C ILE A 381 -9.66 -18.48 -1.05
N HIS A 382 -10.37 -17.36 -1.18
CA HIS A 382 -9.79 -16.02 -1.01
C HIS A 382 -9.17 -15.82 0.37
N ASN A 383 -9.75 -16.40 1.42
CA ASN A 383 -9.32 -16.14 2.80
C ASN A 383 -7.86 -16.58 3.09
N SER A 384 -7.30 -17.42 2.23
CA SER A 384 -5.98 -18.04 2.38
C SER A 384 -5.20 -18.19 1.06
N ASN A 385 -5.77 -17.72 -0.05
CA ASN A 385 -5.14 -17.65 -1.35
C ASN A 385 -5.65 -16.42 -2.13
N PRO A 386 -4.88 -15.89 -3.09
CA PRO A 386 -3.50 -16.26 -3.34
C PRO A 386 -2.58 -15.71 -2.24
N GLY A 387 -1.34 -16.17 -2.19
CA GLY A 387 -0.35 -15.52 -1.34
C GLY A 387 0.06 -14.17 -1.90
N GLU A 388 0.52 -13.27 -1.03
CA GLU A 388 1.31 -12.12 -1.46
C GLU A 388 2.70 -12.59 -1.88
N GLU A 389 3.38 -11.86 -2.75
CA GLU A 389 4.58 -12.37 -3.40
C GLU A 389 5.80 -11.50 -3.13
N PHE A 390 6.97 -12.13 -3.01
CA PHE A 390 8.27 -11.47 -3.10
C PHE A 390 8.98 -11.92 -4.38
N ASN A 391 9.04 -11.01 -5.35
CA ASN A 391 9.46 -11.27 -6.73
C ASN A 391 10.89 -10.78 -6.99
N PHE A 392 11.66 -11.61 -7.70
CA PHE A 392 13.06 -11.35 -8.08
C PHE A 392 13.16 -10.93 -9.54
N HIS A 393 13.76 -9.76 -9.81
CA HIS A 393 13.84 -9.17 -11.15
C HIS A 393 15.26 -9.16 -11.75
N GLY A 394 16.26 -9.71 -11.05
CA GLY A 394 17.65 -9.67 -11.50
C GLY A 394 18.23 -8.25 -11.50
N LEU A 395 19.23 -8.01 -12.36
CA LEU A 395 19.84 -6.69 -12.51
C LEU A 395 19.01 -5.81 -13.47
N PRO A 396 18.79 -4.52 -13.14
CA PRO A 396 17.92 -3.64 -13.92
C PRO A 396 18.50 -3.21 -15.27
N ASN A 397 19.73 -3.61 -15.59
CA ASN A 397 20.42 -3.33 -16.85
C ASN A 397 20.93 -4.59 -17.55
N ASP A 398 20.67 -5.79 -17.01
CA ASP A 398 21.01 -7.05 -17.67
C ASP A 398 19.89 -7.50 -18.60
N THR A 399 19.84 -6.88 -19.78
CA THR A 399 18.83 -7.17 -20.82
C THR A 399 18.97 -8.56 -21.43
N SER A 400 20.01 -9.31 -21.09
CA SER A 400 20.22 -10.70 -21.54
C SER A 400 19.67 -11.74 -20.58
N SER A 401 19.36 -11.33 -19.34
CA SER A 401 18.80 -12.19 -18.31
C SER A 401 17.38 -12.66 -18.66
N ALA A 402 17.05 -13.88 -18.24
CA ALA A 402 15.69 -14.41 -18.33
C ALA A 402 14.68 -13.63 -17.45
N GLN A 403 15.17 -12.91 -16.43
CA GLN A 403 14.32 -12.06 -15.58
C GLN A 403 13.91 -10.76 -16.28
N TYR A 404 14.72 -10.26 -17.22
CA TYR A 404 14.48 -8.97 -17.85
C TYR A 404 13.31 -9.04 -18.83
N GLY A 405 12.22 -8.36 -18.50
CA GLY A 405 10.96 -8.41 -19.26
C GLY A 405 10.10 -9.64 -18.97
N ALA A 406 10.37 -10.37 -17.90
CA ALA A 406 9.60 -11.54 -17.49
C ALA A 406 8.14 -11.20 -17.14
N ASN A 407 7.26 -12.18 -17.34
CA ASN A 407 5.85 -12.13 -16.91
C ASN A 407 5.70 -12.87 -15.58
N TYR A 408 5.18 -12.20 -14.56
CA TYR A 408 5.01 -12.73 -13.20
C TYR A 408 3.63 -13.34 -12.92
N GLY A 409 2.75 -13.42 -13.91
CA GLY A 409 1.56 -14.27 -13.89
C GLY A 409 0.23 -13.54 -13.99
N TYR A 410 0.08 -12.35 -13.40
CA TYR A 410 -1.15 -11.58 -13.49
C TYR A 410 -1.47 -11.24 -14.97
N PRO A 411 -2.75 -11.25 -15.40
CA PRO A 411 -3.97 -11.44 -14.60
C PRO A 411 -4.45 -12.89 -14.48
N GLY A 412 -3.72 -13.89 -14.98
CA GLY A 412 -4.23 -15.27 -15.05
C GLY A 412 -3.70 -16.24 -14.00
N CYS A 413 -2.52 -15.95 -13.45
CA CYS A 413 -1.76 -16.89 -12.64
C CYS A 413 -1.40 -16.26 -11.29
N PHE A 414 -1.64 -17.00 -10.20
CA PHE A 414 -1.48 -16.48 -8.83
C PHE A 414 -0.75 -17.49 -7.94
N ALA A 415 0.13 -17.02 -7.05
CA ALA A 415 0.86 -17.88 -6.14
C ALA A 415 -0.03 -18.59 -5.11
N ILE A 416 0.20 -19.89 -4.94
CA ILE A 416 -0.42 -20.72 -3.92
C ILE A 416 0.27 -20.47 -2.58
N TYR A 417 -0.51 -20.17 -1.54
CA TYR A 417 -0.06 -20.15 -0.16
C TYR A 417 -0.68 -21.29 0.66
N ASP A 418 -2.01 -21.42 0.67
CA ASP A 418 -2.68 -22.55 1.31
C ASP A 418 -2.93 -23.67 0.30
N THR A 419 -2.17 -24.76 0.43
CA THR A 419 -2.30 -25.93 -0.45
C THR A 419 -3.54 -26.78 -0.15
N THR A 420 -4.19 -26.60 1.00
CA THR A 420 -5.25 -27.51 1.47
C THR A 420 -6.58 -27.31 0.74
N ASN A 421 -6.80 -26.14 0.14
CA ASN A 421 -8.01 -25.80 -0.61
C ASN A 421 -7.79 -25.66 -2.12
N VAL A 422 -6.56 -25.86 -2.61
CA VAL A 422 -6.24 -25.93 -4.04
C VAL A 422 -6.36 -27.38 -4.52
N LYS A 423 -7.52 -27.71 -5.08
CA LYS A 423 -7.84 -29.06 -5.58
C LYS A 423 -7.47 -29.23 -7.05
N ASP A 424 -7.28 -30.48 -7.44
CA ASP A 424 -7.06 -30.91 -8.82
C ASP A 424 -5.86 -30.23 -9.52
N TYR A 425 -4.87 -29.79 -8.73
CA TYR A 425 -3.65 -29.21 -9.24
C TYR A 425 -2.70 -30.30 -9.78
N PRO A 426 -2.26 -30.22 -11.05
CA PRO A 426 -1.38 -31.20 -11.67
C PRO A 426 -0.08 -31.43 -10.87
N GLY A 427 0.17 -32.68 -10.48
CA GLY A 427 1.37 -33.04 -9.71
C GLY A 427 1.37 -32.56 -8.25
N GLY A 428 0.24 -32.02 -7.76
CA GLY A 428 0.07 -31.57 -6.37
C GLY A 428 0.39 -30.09 -6.17
N ALA A 429 -0.51 -29.41 -5.46
CA ALA A 429 -0.35 -28.03 -5.03
C ALA A 429 0.82 -27.90 -4.05
N GLU A 430 1.60 -26.84 -4.20
CA GLU A 430 2.76 -26.54 -3.36
C GLU A 430 2.86 -25.03 -3.19
N VAL A 431 3.30 -24.57 -2.00
CA VAL A 431 3.53 -23.15 -1.75
C VAL A 431 4.50 -22.59 -2.78
N GLY A 432 4.21 -21.40 -3.30
CA GLY A 432 5.05 -20.69 -4.26
C GLY A 432 4.90 -21.13 -5.72
N LYS A 433 4.22 -22.25 -6.00
CA LYS A 433 3.74 -22.51 -7.36
C LYS A 433 2.61 -21.55 -7.70
N GLN A 434 2.47 -21.24 -8.98
CA GLN A 434 1.33 -20.46 -9.47
C GLN A 434 0.21 -21.36 -9.98
N MET A 435 -1.03 -20.92 -9.82
CA MET A 435 -2.24 -21.59 -10.31
C MET A 435 -3.09 -20.64 -11.15
N ALA A 436 -3.83 -21.20 -12.08
CA ALA A 436 -4.89 -20.48 -12.77
C ALA A 436 -6.14 -20.37 -11.88
N ALA A 437 -6.67 -19.18 -11.69
CA ALA A 437 -7.85 -18.99 -10.86
C ALA A 437 -8.55 -17.69 -11.25
N THR A 438 -9.80 -17.51 -10.82
CA THR A 438 -10.62 -16.39 -11.26
C THR A 438 -11.26 -15.74 -10.03
N PRO A 439 -11.10 -14.43 -9.83
CA PRO A 439 -11.82 -13.74 -8.77
C PRO A 439 -13.33 -13.76 -8.96
N ARG A 440 -14.05 -13.64 -7.84
CA ARG A 440 -15.52 -13.59 -7.86
C ARG A 440 -16.05 -12.48 -8.76
N GLY A 441 -16.91 -12.85 -9.69
CA GLY A 441 -17.59 -11.90 -10.56
C GLY A 441 -16.74 -11.40 -11.73
N GLU A 442 -15.49 -11.89 -11.86
CA GLU A 442 -14.63 -11.59 -12.99
C GLU A 442 -14.77 -12.64 -14.10
N THR A 443 -14.35 -12.26 -15.31
CA THR A 443 -14.36 -13.17 -16.46
C THR A 443 -13.18 -14.13 -16.39
N ASP A 444 -13.45 -15.43 -16.48
CA ASP A 444 -12.40 -16.44 -16.66
C ASP A 444 -11.70 -16.22 -18.00
N LEU A 445 -10.39 -15.98 -17.95
CA LEU A 445 -9.54 -15.69 -19.10
C LEU A 445 -9.01 -16.97 -19.77
N GLY A 446 -9.32 -18.14 -19.23
CA GLY A 446 -8.97 -19.44 -19.82
C GLY A 446 -7.54 -19.90 -19.59
N PHE A 447 -6.85 -19.36 -18.58
CA PHE A 447 -5.52 -19.81 -18.18
C PHE A 447 -5.59 -21.22 -17.57
N THR A 448 -4.52 -21.99 -17.77
CA THR A 448 -4.33 -23.32 -17.17
C THR A 448 -3.19 -23.33 -16.17
N ASP A 449 -3.17 -24.30 -15.26
CA ASP A 449 -2.06 -24.43 -14.29
C ASP A 449 -0.72 -24.69 -14.99
N GLU A 450 -0.75 -25.44 -16.08
CA GLU A 450 0.40 -25.70 -16.93
C GLU A 450 0.97 -24.42 -17.52
N GLU A 451 0.13 -23.55 -18.09
CA GLU A 451 0.57 -22.22 -18.58
C GLU A 451 1.12 -21.34 -17.46
N CYS A 452 0.58 -21.47 -16.25
CA CYS A 452 1.10 -20.75 -15.09
C CYS A 452 2.50 -21.23 -14.66
N GLN A 453 2.93 -22.43 -15.04
CA GLN A 453 4.29 -22.89 -14.73
C GLN A 453 5.36 -22.28 -15.64
N GLU A 454 4.94 -21.62 -16.73
CA GLU A 454 5.85 -20.91 -17.64
C GLU A 454 6.11 -19.46 -17.20
N LYS A 455 5.40 -18.99 -16.17
CA LYS A 455 5.54 -17.64 -15.62
C LYS A 455 6.68 -17.59 -14.60
N GLN A 456 7.17 -16.39 -14.32
CA GLN A 456 8.17 -16.18 -13.30
C GLN A 456 7.52 -16.30 -11.93
N ALA A 457 7.69 -17.46 -11.29
CA ALA A 457 7.20 -17.70 -9.94
C ALA A 457 7.93 -16.81 -8.90
N PRO A 458 7.26 -16.48 -7.78
CA PRO A 458 7.86 -15.71 -6.72
C PRO A 458 8.95 -16.46 -5.98
N ARG A 459 9.86 -15.71 -5.37
CA ARG A 459 10.94 -16.27 -4.54
C ARG A 459 10.45 -16.65 -3.15
N ILE A 460 9.51 -15.88 -2.61
CA ILE A 460 8.81 -16.14 -1.36
C ILE A 460 7.32 -15.85 -1.57
N THR A 461 6.47 -16.66 -0.96
CA THR A 461 5.03 -16.42 -0.91
C THR A 461 4.61 -16.23 0.54
N PHE A 462 4.12 -15.03 0.84
CA PHE A 462 3.59 -14.70 2.15
C PHE A 462 2.11 -15.09 2.26
N GLY A 463 1.57 -15.00 3.48
CA GLY A 463 0.14 -15.16 3.70
C GLY A 463 -0.70 -14.18 2.86
N SER A 464 -1.96 -14.51 2.63
CA SER A 464 -2.87 -13.71 1.80
C SER A 464 -3.28 -12.40 2.45
N HIS A 465 -3.46 -11.37 1.61
CA HIS A 465 -4.02 -10.06 1.98
C HIS A 465 -3.18 -9.26 2.98
N LEU A 466 -1.91 -9.61 3.20
CA LEU A 466 -1.05 -8.84 4.10
C LEU A 466 -0.75 -7.44 3.56
N ALA A 467 -0.98 -7.22 2.26
CA ALA A 467 -0.84 -5.95 1.56
C ALA A 467 0.54 -5.29 1.75
N PRO A 468 1.63 -5.90 1.25
CA PRO A 468 2.96 -5.32 1.39
C PRO A 468 3.11 -4.06 0.53
N LEU A 469 3.57 -2.96 1.11
CA LEU A 469 3.62 -1.65 0.41
C LEU A 469 5.02 -1.09 0.21
N ASP A 470 6.01 -1.59 0.92
CA ASP A 470 7.39 -1.21 0.74
C ASP A 470 8.33 -2.33 1.15
N VAL A 471 9.51 -2.33 0.55
CA VAL A 471 10.63 -3.18 0.93
C VAL A 471 11.90 -2.33 0.96
N LYS A 472 12.80 -2.61 1.89
CA LYS A 472 14.13 -1.99 1.98
C LYS A 472 15.18 -3.00 2.40
N PHE A 473 16.39 -2.84 1.88
CA PHE A 473 17.59 -3.50 2.38
C PHE A 473 18.49 -2.46 3.03
N ARG A 474 19.28 -2.88 4.02
CA ARG A 474 20.35 -2.05 4.58
C ARG A 474 21.72 -2.47 4.04
N ASP A 475 22.03 -3.75 4.16
CA ASP A 475 23.36 -4.34 3.90
C ASP A 475 23.31 -5.67 3.15
N GLY A 476 22.11 -6.09 2.69
CA GLY A 476 21.88 -7.36 2.00
C GLY A 476 21.70 -8.56 2.92
N SER A 477 21.73 -8.39 4.25
CA SER A 477 21.48 -9.49 5.21
C SER A 477 20.00 -9.78 5.45
N ALA A 478 19.12 -8.82 5.16
CA ALA A 478 17.67 -8.97 5.27
C ALA A 478 16.92 -7.94 4.41
N ALA A 479 15.74 -8.32 3.95
CA ALA A 479 14.74 -7.45 3.35
C ALA A 479 13.68 -7.09 4.39
N TYR A 480 13.49 -5.80 4.67
CA TYR A 480 12.50 -5.27 5.62
C TYR A 480 11.25 -4.83 4.87
N ILE A 481 10.08 -5.31 5.28
CA ILE A 481 8.83 -5.20 4.52
C ILE A 481 7.74 -4.62 5.40
N SER A 482 6.99 -3.65 4.86
CA SER A 482 5.80 -3.08 5.49
C SER A 482 4.54 -3.82 5.04
N PHE A 483 3.88 -4.54 5.94
CA PHE A 483 2.61 -5.20 5.69
C PHE A 483 1.45 -4.31 6.19
N HIS A 484 0.76 -3.66 5.26
CA HIS A 484 -0.25 -2.63 5.53
C HIS A 484 -1.55 -3.18 6.13
N GLY A 485 -1.81 -4.46 5.89
CA GLY A 485 -2.89 -5.23 6.50
C GLY A 485 -4.16 -5.34 5.66
N SER A 486 -4.85 -6.45 5.87
CA SER A 486 -5.93 -6.95 5.03
C SER A 486 -7.24 -6.18 5.22
N TRP A 487 -7.93 -5.94 4.11
CA TRP A 487 -9.37 -5.62 4.12
C TRP A 487 -10.23 -6.83 3.69
N ASN A 488 -9.65 -7.75 2.91
CA ASN A 488 -10.34 -8.85 2.24
C ASN A 488 -10.03 -10.22 2.88
N ARG A 489 -10.06 -10.27 4.21
CA ARG A 489 -9.75 -11.49 4.99
C ARG A 489 -10.45 -11.46 6.34
N ASN A 490 -10.90 -12.62 6.83
CA ASN A 490 -11.46 -12.77 8.17
C ASN A 490 -10.85 -14.00 8.91
N PRO A 491 -10.20 -13.82 10.08
CA PRO A 491 -9.86 -12.53 10.71
C PRO A 491 -8.84 -11.74 9.89
N GLY A 492 -8.74 -10.43 10.15
CA GLY A 492 -7.75 -9.58 9.49
C GLY A 492 -6.31 -9.94 9.88
N ASP A 493 -5.38 -9.76 8.94
CA ASP A 493 -3.95 -10.07 9.11
C ASP A 493 -3.06 -9.01 8.44
N GLY A 494 -1.75 -9.04 8.71
CA GLY A 494 -0.77 -8.03 8.31
C GLY A 494 -0.50 -7.05 9.45
N TYR A 495 -0.69 -5.76 9.21
CA TYR A 495 -0.61 -4.69 10.21
C TYR A 495 0.71 -4.68 11.01
N ARG A 496 1.83 -4.89 10.31
CA ARG A 496 3.15 -5.09 10.94
C ARG A 496 4.31 -4.77 9.99
N VAL A 497 5.47 -4.49 10.58
CA VAL A 497 6.76 -4.49 9.88
C VAL A 497 7.44 -5.80 10.19
N SER A 498 7.96 -6.45 9.15
CA SER A 498 8.63 -7.75 9.23
C SER A 498 9.91 -7.73 8.40
N LYS A 499 10.69 -8.80 8.48
CA LYS A 499 11.81 -9.04 7.58
C LYS A 499 11.78 -10.44 6.98
N VAL A 500 12.56 -10.61 5.92
CA VAL A 500 13.00 -11.90 5.38
C VAL A 500 14.53 -11.92 5.45
N ASP A 501 15.11 -12.95 6.05
CA ASP A 501 16.57 -13.10 6.15
C ASP A 501 17.17 -13.49 4.79
N PHE A 502 18.33 -12.92 4.47
CA PHE A 502 19.04 -13.08 3.20
C PHE A 502 20.46 -13.57 3.41
N ALA A 503 20.93 -14.37 2.46
CA ALA A 503 22.32 -14.76 2.35
C ALA A 503 22.70 -14.97 0.88
N ASN A 504 23.85 -14.43 0.47
CA ASN A 504 24.36 -14.55 -0.90
C ASN A 504 23.39 -14.01 -1.97
N GLY A 505 22.67 -12.91 -1.65
CA GLY A 505 21.74 -12.27 -2.59
C GLY A 505 20.41 -12.99 -2.79
N GLU A 506 20.07 -13.96 -1.95
CA GLU A 506 18.81 -14.72 -2.02
C GLU A 506 18.19 -14.87 -0.62
N PRO A 507 16.86 -15.04 -0.50
CA PRO A 507 16.23 -15.43 0.75
C PRO A 507 16.84 -16.72 1.31
N VAL A 508 17.06 -16.76 2.62
CA VAL A 508 17.50 -17.98 3.33
C VAL A 508 16.39 -19.04 3.31
N SER A 509 15.14 -18.59 3.37
CA SER A 509 13.97 -19.45 3.30
C SER A 509 13.77 -20.02 1.89
N SER A 510 13.31 -21.26 1.81
CA SER A 510 12.92 -21.86 0.53
C SER A 510 11.64 -21.20 0.00
N SER A 511 11.50 -21.14 -1.32
CA SER A 511 10.26 -20.68 -1.99
C SER A 511 9.03 -21.53 -1.66
N LYS A 512 9.23 -22.74 -1.13
CA LYS A 512 8.18 -23.66 -0.70
C LYS A 512 7.78 -23.49 0.77
N ASP A 513 8.44 -22.59 1.49
CA ASP A 513 8.19 -22.34 2.90
C ASP A 513 7.33 -21.09 3.08
N GLY A 514 6.10 -21.29 3.58
CA GLY A 514 5.17 -20.20 3.92
C GLY A 514 5.53 -19.43 5.19
N LYS A 515 6.69 -19.68 5.81
CA LYS A 515 7.11 -19.07 7.09
C LYS A 515 8.37 -18.22 7.00
N ALA A 516 8.68 -17.73 5.81
CA ALA A 516 9.84 -16.86 5.58
C ALA A 516 9.77 -15.50 6.31
N GLU A 517 8.55 -15.07 6.67
CA GLU A 517 8.30 -13.81 7.35
C GLU A 517 8.70 -13.85 8.83
N VAL A 518 9.53 -12.90 9.26
CA VAL A 518 9.91 -12.69 10.66
C VAL A 518 9.41 -11.32 11.14
N PRO A 519 8.36 -11.26 11.98
CA PRO A 519 7.83 -9.99 12.49
C PRO A 519 8.82 -9.21 13.36
N LEU A 520 8.86 -7.89 13.22
CA LEU A 520 9.70 -6.97 14.00
C LEU A 520 8.87 -6.05 14.90
N MET A 521 7.76 -5.51 14.38
CA MET A 521 6.85 -4.61 15.09
C MET A 521 5.43 -4.83 14.59
N TRP A 522 4.48 -5.12 15.46
CA TRP A 522 3.10 -5.45 15.08
C TRP A 522 2.06 -4.88 16.05
N ASN A 523 0.83 -4.75 15.55
CA ASN A 523 -0.33 -4.45 16.40
C ASN A 523 -0.69 -5.70 17.23
N THR A 524 -0.94 -5.55 18.53
CA THR A 524 -1.17 -6.72 19.42
C THR A 524 -2.53 -7.38 19.25
N ASP A 525 -3.48 -6.72 18.59
CA ASP A 525 -4.86 -7.19 18.45
C ASP A 525 -5.44 -6.77 17.09
N ASN A 526 -5.39 -7.70 16.13
CA ASN A 526 -5.90 -7.46 14.78
C ASN A 526 -7.42 -7.34 14.69
N THR A 527 -8.17 -7.71 15.75
CA THR A 527 -9.64 -7.56 15.74
C THR A 527 -10.09 -6.08 15.81
N LYS A 528 -9.17 -5.18 16.17
CA LYS A 528 -9.37 -3.72 16.17
C LYS A 528 -8.97 -3.05 14.86
N CYS A 529 -8.34 -3.79 13.96
CA CYS A 529 -7.87 -3.27 12.69
C CYS A 529 -9.03 -3.18 11.66
N PRO A 530 -8.97 -2.24 10.71
CA PRO A 530 -7.91 -1.26 10.51
C PRO A 530 -7.99 -0.05 11.46
N SER A 531 -9.15 0.22 12.08
CA SER A 531 -9.41 1.52 12.74
C SER A 531 -8.56 1.82 13.99
N GLY A 532 -8.15 0.80 14.74
CA GLY A 532 -7.36 0.94 15.97
C GLY A 532 -5.88 0.56 15.80
N CYS A 533 -5.41 0.43 14.56
CA CYS A 533 -4.09 -0.12 14.26
C CYS A 533 -3.27 0.86 13.43
N PHE A 534 -1.95 0.87 13.64
CA PHE A 534 -1.06 1.46 12.64
C PHE A 534 -1.06 0.58 11.38
N ARG A 535 -0.88 1.20 10.22
CA ARG A 535 -0.85 0.52 8.91
C ARG A 535 0.44 0.92 8.16
N PRO A 536 1.51 0.11 8.27
CA PRO A 536 2.81 0.44 7.69
C PRO A 536 2.73 0.69 6.18
N ALA A 537 3.29 1.82 5.74
CA ALA A 537 3.35 2.20 4.33
C ALA A 537 4.81 2.27 3.86
N GLY A 538 5.48 3.41 4.01
CA GLY A 538 6.87 3.62 3.58
C GLY A 538 7.89 3.22 4.64
N LEU A 539 9.05 2.76 4.18
CA LEU A 539 10.22 2.43 4.99
C LEU A 539 11.47 3.17 4.49
N ALA A 540 12.35 3.59 5.40
CA ALA A 540 13.67 4.08 5.03
C ALA A 540 14.70 3.84 6.15
N PHE A 541 15.92 3.48 5.77
CA PHE A 541 17.06 3.46 6.68
C PHE A 541 17.83 4.77 6.60
N ASP A 542 18.30 5.27 7.74
CA ASP A 542 19.34 6.28 7.76
C ASP A 542 20.75 5.68 7.85
N LYS A 543 21.76 6.55 7.84
CA LYS A 543 23.18 6.17 7.96
C LYS A 543 23.53 5.58 9.33
N ALA A 544 22.72 5.81 10.36
CA ALA A 544 22.90 5.24 11.69
C ALA A 544 22.29 3.83 11.81
N GLY A 545 21.57 3.37 10.78
CA GLY A 545 20.92 2.07 10.76
C GLY A 545 19.55 2.05 11.46
N ARG A 546 18.97 3.22 11.75
CA ARG A 546 17.60 3.33 12.26
C ARG A 546 16.61 3.13 11.11
N LEU A 547 15.53 2.40 11.36
CA LEU A 547 14.46 2.17 10.39
C LEU A 547 13.29 3.12 10.68
N PHE A 548 12.97 3.98 9.74
CA PHE A 548 11.79 4.84 9.80
C PHE A 548 10.62 4.19 9.08
N MET A 549 9.42 4.34 9.65
CA MET A 549 8.20 3.76 9.11
C MET A 549 7.04 4.75 9.19
N THR A 550 6.34 4.95 8.09
CA THR A 550 5.11 5.74 8.05
C THR A 550 3.88 4.86 8.23
N SER A 551 2.85 5.39 8.89
CA SER A 551 1.52 4.79 8.94
C SER A 551 0.50 5.78 8.38
N ASP A 552 -0.02 5.47 7.18
CA ASP A 552 -0.82 6.42 6.42
C ASP A 552 -2.18 6.71 7.08
N SER A 553 -2.88 5.67 7.53
CA SER A 553 -4.21 5.78 8.11
C SER A 553 -4.24 6.49 9.46
N THR A 554 -3.16 6.42 10.23
CA THR A 554 -3.03 7.08 11.54
C THR A 554 -2.30 8.43 11.44
N GLY A 555 -1.64 8.73 10.31
CA GLY A 555 -0.89 9.96 10.13
C GLY A 555 0.37 10.02 11.01
N GLU A 556 1.04 8.89 11.17
CA GLU A 556 2.13 8.71 12.13
C GLU A 556 3.47 8.39 11.43
N LEU A 557 4.57 8.83 12.05
CA LEU A 557 5.96 8.47 11.70
C LEU A 557 6.63 7.83 12.92
N TYR A 558 7.16 6.63 12.73
CA TYR A 558 7.89 5.87 13.73
C TYR A 558 9.38 5.76 13.38
N VAL A 559 10.20 5.54 14.40
CA VAL A 559 11.59 5.09 14.28
C VAL A 559 11.77 3.79 15.06
N LEU A 560 12.50 2.84 14.49
CA LEU A 560 12.83 1.55 15.08
C LEU A 560 14.36 1.40 15.14
N THR A 561 14.83 0.72 16.19
CA THR A 561 16.23 0.32 16.40
C THR A 561 16.31 -1.17 16.74
N GLY A 562 17.52 -1.75 16.67
CA GLY A 562 17.73 -3.18 16.94
C GLY A 562 17.20 -4.11 15.85
N VAL A 563 16.97 -3.56 14.64
CA VAL A 563 16.44 -4.26 13.47
C VAL A 563 17.52 -4.96 12.65
#